data_AF-A0A9D7I4H1-F1
#
_entry.id   AF-A0A9D7I4H1-F1
#
_cell.length_a   1.000
_cell.length_b   1.000
_cell.length_c   1.000
_cell.angle_alpha   90.00
_cell.angle_beta   90.00
_cell.angle_gamma   90.00
#
_symmetry.space_group_name_H-M   'P 1'
#
loop_
_entity.id
_entity.type
_entity.pdbx_description
1 polymer ?
#
loop_
_entity_poly.entity_id
_entity_poly.type
_entity_poly.pdbx_seq_one_letter_code
_entity_poly.pdbx_strand_id
1 'polypeptide(L)'
;MRLLLLFIPLLAFLSCGPKGPEHRYTVQNLLLPLEPPLTERTVQSRAIRLLGRPFDGSIDLKSIYLYRAEIGNPDFPNLNFAKKIRLSLVDPDGKIIPIADSAPIPRDLATITLIPAGRPDILRMFQQQKLDLLLAVDNTLVSDQGVMLIGNFEFAYTY
;
A
#
# COMPACT_ATOMS: atom_id res chain seq x y z
N MET A 1 24.55 65.08 0.87
CA MET A 1 25.05 63.69 0.91
C MET A 1 23.86 62.76 0.70
N ARG A 2 23.88 61.95 -0.37
CA ARG A 2 22.84 60.99 -0.73
C ARG A 2 22.97 59.78 0.21
N LEU A 3 21.98 59.51 1.05
CA LEU A 3 21.94 58.27 1.83
C LEU A 3 21.13 57.23 1.04
N LEU A 4 21.82 56.15 0.73
CA LEU A 4 21.42 55.04 -0.12
C LEU A 4 20.28 54.23 0.52
N LEU A 5 19.30 53.88 -0.31
CA LEU A 5 18.25 52.90 -0.05
C LEU A 5 18.84 51.54 0.36
N LEU A 6 18.35 50.97 1.46
CA LEU A 6 18.41 49.52 1.72
C LEU A 6 16.98 48.97 1.70
N PHE A 7 16.59 48.49 0.52
CA PHE A 7 15.43 47.63 0.31
C PHE A 7 15.74 46.27 0.95
N ILE A 8 14.96 45.87 1.96
CA ILE A 8 14.94 44.48 2.46
C ILE A 8 13.78 43.78 1.75
N PRO A 9 13.98 42.80 0.87
CA PRO A 9 12.89 41.94 0.42
C PRO A 9 12.68 40.86 1.49
N LEU A 10 11.83 41.15 2.47
CA LEU A 10 11.33 40.16 3.42
C LEU A 10 10.09 39.44 2.83
N LEU A 11 10.29 38.64 1.78
CA LEU A 11 9.27 37.72 1.28
C LEU A 11 9.91 36.44 0.74
N ALA A 12 10.31 35.55 1.65
CA ALA A 12 10.67 34.17 1.35
C ALA A 12 10.05 33.16 2.32
N PHE A 13 8.94 33.52 2.97
CA PHE A 13 8.11 32.59 3.73
C PHE A 13 6.71 32.68 3.18
N LEU A 14 6.32 31.73 2.33
CA LEU A 14 4.94 31.25 2.11
C LEU A 14 4.93 30.29 0.91
N SER A 15 5.56 29.13 1.06
CA SER A 15 5.18 27.93 0.29
C SER A 15 5.34 26.66 1.13
N CYS A 16 4.97 26.77 2.41
CA CYS A 16 4.62 25.61 3.20
C CYS A 16 3.16 25.86 3.59
N GLY A 17 2.25 25.61 2.64
CA GLY A 17 0.83 25.53 2.98
C GLY A 17 0.69 24.52 4.11
N PRO A 18 -0.17 24.77 5.11
CA PRO A 18 -0.39 23.81 6.18
C PRO A 18 -0.80 22.48 5.53
N LYS A 19 0.04 21.44 5.67
CA LYS A 19 -0.41 20.08 5.41
C LYS A 19 -1.59 19.87 6.36
N GLY A 20 -2.79 19.68 5.81
CA GLY A 20 -3.97 19.34 6.59
C GLY A 20 -3.68 18.15 7.52
N PRO A 21 -4.49 17.95 8.58
CA PRO A 21 -4.30 16.84 9.49
C PRO A 21 -4.21 15.51 8.71
N GLU A 22 -3.22 14.70 9.04
CA GLU A 22 -3.08 13.36 8.46
C GLU A 22 -3.99 12.40 9.23
N HIS A 23 -4.80 11.66 8.49
CA HIS A 23 -5.75 10.67 9.00
C HIS A 23 -5.30 9.25 8.65
N ARG A 24 -5.82 8.25 9.37
CA ARG A 24 -5.54 6.82 9.15
C ARG A 24 -6.79 6.09 8.71
N TYR A 25 -6.64 5.24 7.70
CA TYR A 25 -7.65 4.28 7.27
C TYR A 25 -7.07 2.88 7.29
N THR A 26 -7.77 1.95 7.94
CA THR A 26 -7.30 0.58 8.12
C THR A 26 -8.20 -0.42 7.41
N VAL A 27 -7.58 -1.34 6.66
CA VAL A 27 -8.19 -2.57 6.17
C VAL A 27 -7.60 -3.70 6.99
N GLN A 28 -8.43 -4.39 7.77
CA GLN A 28 -8.00 -5.51 8.61
C GLN A 28 -8.51 -6.84 8.07
N ASN A 29 -7.72 -7.88 8.26
CA ASN A 29 -8.04 -9.27 7.96
C ASN A 29 -8.52 -9.48 6.51
N LEU A 30 -7.89 -8.82 5.53
CA LEU A 30 -8.22 -9.06 4.13
C LEU A 30 -7.71 -10.45 3.74
N LEU A 31 -8.63 -11.33 3.35
CA LEU A 31 -8.31 -12.66 2.86
C LEU A 31 -7.68 -12.56 1.46
N LEU A 32 -6.53 -13.21 1.30
CA LEU A 32 -5.70 -13.21 0.10
C LEU A 32 -5.45 -14.67 -0.30
N PRO A 33 -6.41 -15.32 -0.97
CA PRO A 33 -6.22 -16.68 -1.47
C PRO A 33 -5.15 -16.67 -2.55
N LEU A 34 -4.07 -17.44 -2.36
CA LEU A 34 -3.06 -17.65 -3.38
C LEU A 34 -3.62 -18.59 -4.44
N GLU A 35 -3.72 -18.09 -5.67
CA GLU A 35 -4.04 -18.89 -6.83
C GLU A 35 -2.82 -19.76 -7.19
N PRO A 36 -3.06 -20.97 -7.77
CA PRO A 36 -1.98 -21.79 -8.30
C PRO A 36 -1.07 -21.01 -9.25
N PRO A 37 0.21 -21.37 -9.33
CA PRO A 37 1.18 -20.61 -10.12
C PRO A 37 0.77 -20.51 -11.58
N LEU A 38 0.68 -19.28 -12.09
CA LEU A 38 0.53 -19.02 -13.53
C LEU A 38 1.83 -19.35 -14.30
N THR A 39 2.97 -19.35 -13.59
CA THR A 39 4.31 -19.75 -14.05
C THR A 39 5.09 -20.36 -12.88
N GLU A 40 6.09 -21.21 -13.15
CA GLU A 40 6.73 -22.14 -12.20
C GLU A 40 7.23 -21.59 -10.85
N ARG A 41 7.24 -20.27 -10.60
CA ARG A 41 7.86 -19.67 -9.39
C ARG A 41 7.08 -18.53 -8.72
N THR A 42 6.02 -18.01 -9.32
CA THR A 42 5.27 -16.88 -8.74
C THR A 42 3.79 -17.22 -8.68
N VAL A 43 3.23 -17.15 -7.48
CA VAL A 43 1.78 -17.22 -7.25
C VAL A 43 1.23 -15.84 -7.00
N GLN A 44 -0.05 -15.66 -7.31
CA GLN A 44 -0.72 -14.38 -7.18
C GLN A 44 -1.99 -14.53 -6.35
N SER A 45 -2.37 -13.47 -5.69
CA SER A 45 -3.70 -13.30 -5.13
C SER A 45 -4.26 -11.97 -5.60
N ARG A 46 -5.55 -11.96 -5.94
CA ARG A 46 -6.29 -10.74 -6.18
C ARG A 46 -7.43 -10.63 -5.19
N ALA A 47 -7.52 -9.51 -4.50
CA ALA A 47 -8.61 -9.21 -3.59
C ALA A 47 -9.21 -7.85 -3.90
N ILE A 48 -10.54 -7.78 -3.92
CA ILE A 48 -11.28 -6.54 -4.11
C ILE A 48 -11.97 -6.18 -2.80
N ARG A 49 -11.72 -4.95 -2.32
CA ARG A 49 -12.36 -4.39 -1.14
C ARG A 49 -13.08 -3.11 -1.49
N LEU A 50 -14.40 -3.10 -1.30
CA LEU A 50 -15.18 -1.87 -1.34
C LEU A 50 -14.82 -0.99 -0.14
N LEU A 51 -14.62 0.30 -0.41
CA LEU A 51 -14.32 1.31 0.59
C LEU A 51 -15.62 1.95 1.03
N GLY A 52 -15.82 2.02 2.34
CA GLY A 52 -16.87 2.82 2.94
C GLY A 52 -16.35 4.20 3.32
N ARG A 53 -16.92 4.78 4.38
CA ARG A 53 -16.44 6.04 4.95
C ARG A 53 -14.94 5.99 5.29
N PRO A 54 -14.19 7.07 5.04
CA PRO A 54 -14.65 8.36 4.51
C PRO A 54 -14.68 8.44 2.97
N PHE A 55 -14.35 7.37 2.25
CA PHE A 55 -14.19 7.38 0.80
C PHE A 55 -15.51 7.18 0.03
N ASP A 56 -16.64 7.57 0.61
CA ASP A 56 -17.96 7.54 -0.02
C ASP A 56 -18.21 8.74 -0.97
N GLY A 57 -17.16 9.52 -1.26
CA GLY A 57 -17.22 10.74 -2.07
C GLY A 57 -17.50 12.02 -1.28
N SER A 58 -17.65 11.92 0.05
CA SER A 58 -17.90 13.09 0.91
C SER A 58 -16.67 13.95 1.20
N ILE A 59 -15.46 13.43 0.92
CA ILE A 59 -14.19 14.15 1.16
C ILE A 59 -13.45 14.42 -0.15
N ASP A 60 -12.86 15.61 -0.25
CA ASP A 60 -11.97 16.00 -1.35
C ASP A 60 -10.53 15.54 -1.03
N LEU A 61 -10.29 14.25 -1.24
CA LEU A 61 -9.03 13.59 -0.92
C LEU A 61 -7.85 14.26 -1.65
N LYS A 62 -6.88 14.80 -0.90
CA LYS A 62 -5.69 15.49 -1.42
C LYS A 62 -4.47 14.59 -1.56
N SER A 63 -4.31 13.65 -0.65
CA SER A 63 -3.21 12.69 -0.71
C SER A 63 -3.60 11.41 0.00
N ILE A 64 -3.07 10.29 -0.48
CA ILE A 64 -3.18 9.00 0.19
C ILE A 64 -1.96 8.14 -0.15
N TYR A 65 -1.41 7.46 0.84
CA TYR A 65 -0.30 6.54 0.67
C TYR A 65 -0.36 5.40 1.67
N LEU A 66 0.25 4.27 1.31
CA LEU A 66 0.39 3.14 2.23
C LEU A 66 1.37 3.50 3.35
N TYR A 67 0.90 3.45 4.59
CA TYR A 67 1.71 3.73 5.78
C TYR A 67 2.31 2.46 6.36
N ARG A 68 1.52 1.40 6.48
CA ARG A 68 1.93 0.09 7.00
C ARG A 68 1.19 -1.02 6.27
N ALA A 69 1.88 -2.12 6.02
CA ALA A 69 1.28 -3.33 5.51
C ALA A 69 1.89 -4.55 6.19
N GLU A 70 1.04 -5.49 6.57
CA GLU A 70 1.45 -6.76 7.17
C GLU A 70 0.74 -7.91 6.46
N ILE A 71 1.50 -8.98 6.23
CA ILE A 71 1.00 -10.21 5.63
C ILE A 71 1.32 -11.35 6.58
N GLY A 72 0.31 -12.15 6.90
CA GLY A 72 0.45 -13.34 7.71
C GLY A 72 -0.23 -14.55 7.09
N ASN A 73 0.03 -15.72 7.66
CA ASN A 73 -0.64 -16.96 7.30
C ASN A 73 -1.48 -17.46 8.48
N PRO A 74 -2.82 -17.57 8.36
CA PRO A 74 -3.66 -18.09 9.42
C PRO A 74 -3.55 -19.61 9.59
N ASP A 75 -3.24 -20.32 8.51
CA ASP A 75 -3.31 -21.78 8.44
C ASP A 75 -1.96 -22.45 8.75
N PHE A 76 -0.86 -21.70 8.66
CA PHE A 76 0.50 -22.20 8.86
C PHE A 76 1.26 -21.37 9.89
N PRO A 77 2.15 -22.01 10.69
CA PRO A 77 2.95 -21.30 11.69
C PRO A 77 3.99 -20.36 11.10
N ASN A 78 4.30 -20.46 9.79
CA ASN A 78 5.29 -19.61 9.14
C ASN A 78 5.06 -19.43 7.64
N LEU A 79 5.76 -18.44 7.07
CA LEU A 79 5.78 -18.07 5.66
C LEU A 79 6.98 -18.66 4.91
N ASN A 80 7.53 -19.80 5.32
CA ASN A 80 8.78 -20.35 4.78
C ASN A 80 8.74 -20.69 3.28
N PHE A 81 7.54 -20.81 2.70
CA PHE A 81 7.36 -20.99 1.25
C PHE A 81 7.70 -19.72 0.47
N ALA A 82 7.46 -18.54 1.05
CA ALA A 82 7.63 -17.26 0.38
C ALA A 82 9.08 -16.76 0.51
N LYS A 83 9.73 -16.45 -0.62
CA LYS A 83 11.03 -15.75 -0.63
C LYS A 83 10.85 -14.24 -0.60
N LYS A 84 9.88 -13.75 -1.37
CA LYS A 84 9.56 -12.35 -1.53
C LYS A 84 8.06 -12.19 -1.73
N ILE A 85 7.51 -11.12 -1.15
CA ILE A 85 6.14 -10.69 -1.36
C ILE A 85 6.16 -9.27 -1.96
N ARG A 86 5.33 -9.03 -2.98
CA ARG A 86 5.07 -7.72 -3.55
C ARG A 86 3.59 -7.41 -3.48
N LEU A 87 3.27 -6.21 -3.00
CA LEU A 87 1.92 -5.67 -2.92
C LEU A 87 1.75 -4.58 -3.98
N SER A 88 0.69 -4.68 -4.75
CA SER A 88 0.33 -3.70 -5.78
C SER A 88 -1.16 -3.37 -5.70
N LEU A 89 -1.51 -2.18 -6.21
CA LEU A 89 -2.89 -1.80 -6.50
C LEU A 89 -3.10 -1.78 -8.01
N VAL A 90 -4.30 -2.13 -8.44
CA VAL A 90 -4.76 -1.94 -9.83
C VAL A 90 -5.52 -0.63 -9.89
N ASP A 91 -5.06 0.27 -10.75
CA ASP A 91 -5.76 1.54 -10.99
C ASP A 91 -7.00 1.34 -11.89
N PRO A 92 -7.84 2.37 -12.08
CA PRO A 92 -9.06 2.26 -12.89
C PRO A 92 -8.80 1.97 -14.37
N ASP A 93 -7.62 2.29 -14.88
CA ASP A 93 -7.20 2.06 -16.27
C ASP A 93 -6.54 0.67 -16.43
N GLY A 94 -6.47 -0.12 -15.35
CA GLY A 94 -5.86 -1.45 -15.31
C GLY A 94 -4.36 -1.46 -15.05
N LYS A 95 -3.74 -0.30 -14.78
CA LYS A 95 -2.31 -0.21 -14.48
C LYS A 95 -2.02 -0.78 -13.09
N ILE A 96 -0.98 -1.63 -13.02
CA ILE A 96 -0.48 -2.18 -11.76
C ILE A 96 0.52 -1.21 -11.14
N ILE A 97 0.24 -0.73 -9.94
CA ILE A 97 1.06 0.22 -9.19
C ILE A 97 1.62 -0.50 -7.95
N PRO A 98 2.93 -0.76 -7.87
CA PRO A 98 3.53 -1.37 -6.68
C PRO A 98 3.47 -0.38 -5.51
N ILE A 99 2.99 -0.85 -4.36
CA ILE A 99 2.81 -0.02 -3.14
C ILE A 99 3.62 -0.52 -1.95
N ALA A 100 4.05 -1.78 -1.96
CA ALA A 100 5.00 -2.30 -0.98
C ALA A 100 5.71 -3.55 -1.50
N ASP A 101 6.85 -3.86 -0.91
CA ASP A 101 7.46 -5.17 -1.06
C ASP A 101 8.11 -5.63 0.25
N SER A 102 8.45 -6.92 0.31
CA SER A 102 9.25 -7.43 1.41
C SER A 102 10.73 -7.39 1.05
N ALA A 103 11.57 -7.19 2.07
CA ALA A 103 12.90 -7.76 2.07
C ALA A 103 12.81 -9.31 1.96
N PRO A 104 13.91 -10.03 1.69
CA PRO A 104 13.92 -11.49 1.77
C PRO A 104 13.26 -11.95 3.07
N ILE A 105 12.25 -12.81 2.95
CA ILE A 105 11.42 -13.20 4.09
C ILE A 105 12.26 -14.07 5.04
N PRO A 106 12.45 -13.65 6.30
CA PRO A 106 13.13 -14.48 7.29
C PRO A 106 12.35 -15.77 7.53
N ARG A 107 13.08 -16.84 7.84
CA ARG A 107 12.46 -18.12 8.18
C ARG A 107 11.70 -18.03 9.50
N ASP A 108 10.68 -18.88 9.62
CA ASP A 108 9.90 -19.15 10.82
C ASP A 108 9.06 -17.96 11.32
N LEU A 109 8.77 -17.00 10.43
CA LEU A 109 7.86 -15.90 10.71
C LEU A 109 6.44 -16.21 10.26
N ALA A 110 5.48 -16.15 11.19
CA ALA A 110 4.05 -16.22 10.91
C ALA A 110 3.50 -14.96 10.23
N THR A 111 4.17 -13.84 10.41
CA THR A 111 3.76 -12.52 9.90
C THR A 111 4.99 -11.71 9.52
N ILE A 112 4.89 -10.97 8.43
CA ILE A 112 5.92 -10.02 7.99
C ILE A 112 5.31 -8.64 7.83
N THR A 113 6.11 -7.61 8.08
CA THR A 113 5.82 -6.24 7.69
C THR A 113 6.43 -5.98 6.32
N LEU A 114 5.63 -5.46 5.39
CA LEU A 114 6.11 -5.01 4.08
C LEU A 114 6.68 -3.60 4.20
N ILE A 115 7.67 -3.31 3.37
CA ILE A 115 8.28 -1.99 3.21
C ILE A 115 7.43 -1.22 2.20
N PRO A 116 6.76 -0.12 2.59
CA PRO A 116 6.01 0.70 1.65
C PRO A 116 6.92 1.27 0.56
N ALA A 117 6.49 1.16 -0.69
CA ALA A 117 7.25 1.61 -1.85
C ALA A 117 7.05 3.11 -2.05
N GLY A 118 7.73 3.97 -1.28
CA GLY A 118 7.65 5.43 -1.45
C GLY A 118 6.23 6.00 -1.29
N ARG A 119 5.85 6.99 -2.12
CA ARG A 119 4.51 7.63 -2.15
C ARG A 119 3.91 7.60 -3.57
N PRO A 120 3.54 6.43 -4.10
CA PRO A 120 2.89 6.31 -5.38
C PRO A 120 1.55 7.04 -5.35
N ASP A 121 1.18 7.64 -6.48
CA ASP A 121 -0.15 8.22 -6.63
C ASP A 121 -1.19 7.08 -6.72
N ILE A 122 -1.87 6.84 -5.60
CA ILE A 122 -2.94 5.85 -5.46
C ILE A 122 -4.29 6.52 -5.23
N LEU A 123 -4.37 7.83 -5.42
CA LEU A 123 -5.56 8.65 -5.14
C LEU A 123 -6.79 8.16 -5.91
N ARG A 124 -6.59 7.87 -7.19
CA ARG A 124 -7.66 7.43 -8.10
C ARG A 124 -8.35 6.15 -7.63
N MET A 125 -7.63 5.22 -7.01
CA MET A 125 -8.20 3.97 -6.49
C MET A 125 -9.16 4.23 -5.33
N PHE A 126 -8.81 5.15 -4.44
CA PHE A 126 -9.67 5.52 -3.32
C PHE A 126 -10.88 6.36 -3.75
N GLN A 127 -10.73 7.19 -4.79
CA GLN A 127 -11.84 7.92 -5.39
C GLN A 127 -12.88 7.02 -6.06
N GLN A 128 -12.48 5.85 -6.56
CA GLN A 128 -13.40 4.82 -7.09
C GLN A 128 -14.07 3.98 -5.98
N GLN A 129 -13.82 4.29 -4.72
CA GLN A 129 -14.41 3.58 -3.57
C GLN A 129 -14.12 2.07 -3.58
N LYS A 130 -13.02 1.66 -4.23
CA LYS A 130 -12.66 0.24 -4.41
C LYS A 130 -11.14 0.09 -4.41
N LEU A 131 -10.63 -0.75 -3.51
CA LEU A 131 -9.27 -1.25 -3.57
C LEU A 131 -9.25 -2.56 -4.34
N ASP A 132 -8.51 -2.57 -5.44
CA ASP A 132 -8.19 -3.77 -6.21
C ASP A 132 -6.73 -4.12 -5.94
N LEU A 133 -6.53 -5.11 -5.09
CA LEU A 133 -5.27 -5.46 -4.46
C LEU A 133 -4.69 -6.69 -5.15
N LEU A 134 -3.42 -6.60 -5.56
CA LEU A 134 -2.64 -7.71 -6.11
C LEU A 134 -1.49 -8.03 -5.18
N LEU A 135 -1.40 -9.29 -4.75
CA LEU A 135 -0.28 -9.84 -4.04
C LEU A 135 0.46 -10.79 -4.97
N ALA A 136 1.76 -10.58 -5.18
CA ALA A 136 2.62 -11.54 -5.85
C ALA A 136 3.59 -12.14 -4.83
N VAL A 137 3.68 -13.46 -4.81
CA VAL A 137 4.57 -14.20 -3.92
C VAL A 137 5.53 -15.02 -4.77
N ASP A 138 6.81 -14.68 -4.69
CA ASP A 138 7.87 -15.49 -5.27
C ASP A 138 8.10 -16.68 -4.33
N ASN A 139 7.70 -17.86 -4.80
CA ASN A 139 7.71 -19.09 -4.03
C ASN A 139 8.86 -20.01 -4.48
N THR A 140 9.34 -20.84 -3.57
CA THR A 140 10.20 -21.98 -3.87
C THR A 140 9.47 -23.29 -4.11
N LEU A 141 8.29 -23.47 -3.49
CA LEU A 141 7.54 -24.70 -3.33
C LEU A 141 6.08 -24.33 -3.00
N VAL A 142 5.25 -23.97 -3.99
CA VAL A 142 3.79 -23.99 -3.78
C VAL A 142 3.37 -25.42 -4.09
N SER A 143 2.95 -26.18 -3.09
CA SER A 143 2.19 -27.42 -3.35
C SER A 143 0.83 -27.05 -3.93
N ASP A 144 0.18 -27.95 -4.66
CA ASP A 144 -1.18 -27.80 -5.24
C ASP A 144 -2.31 -27.48 -4.24
N GLN A 145 -1.98 -27.35 -2.95
CA GLN A 145 -2.89 -26.96 -1.89
C GLN A 145 -3.02 -25.44 -1.85
N GLY A 146 -4.24 -24.93 -2.00
CA GLY A 146 -4.53 -23.51 -1.90
C GLY A 146 -4.07 -22.95 -0.56
N VAL A 147 -3.24 -21.90 -0.59
CA VAL A 147 -2.73 -21.22 0.60
C VAL A 147 -3.54 -19.93 0.80
N MET A 148 -4.08 -19.73 1.99
CA MET A 148 -4.69 -18.46 2.37
C MET A 148 -3.65 -17.58 3.05
N LEU A 149 -3.60 -16.30 2.66
CA LEU A 149 -2.89 -15.27 3.40
C LEU A 149 -3.89 -14.28 3.98
N ILE A 150 -3.47 -13.58 5.04
CA ILE A 150 -4.20 -12.47 5.63
C ILE A 150 -3.37 -11.20 5.53
N GLY A 151 -3.98 -10.14 5.01
CA GLY A 151 -3.39 -8.82 4.92
C GLY A 151 -4.02 -7.80 5.86
N ASN A 152 -3.18 -7.04 6.56
CA ASN A 152 -3.57 -5.85 7.32
C ASN A 152 -2.87 -4.63 6.71
N PHE A 153 -3.64 -3.62 6.33
CA PHE A 153 -3.15 -2.45 5.60
C PHE A 153 -3.62 -1.16 6.28
N GLU A 154 -2.69 -0.23 6.48
CA GLU A 154 -2.98 1.10 6.99
C GLU A 154 -2.54 2.13 5.97
N PHE A 155 -3.46 3.03 5.62
CA PHE A 155 -3.25 4.12 4.68
C PHE A 155 -3.30 5.45 5.42
N ALA A 156 -2.35 6.32 5.13
CA ALA A 156 -2.39 7.71 5.57
C ALA A 156 -3.07 8.55 4.50
N TYR A 157 -3.90 9.52 4.89
CA TYR A 157 -4.52 10.43 3.94
C TYR A 157 -4.78 11.83 4.48
N THR A 158 -4.98 12.77 3.58
CA THR A 158 -5.35 14.18 3.86
C THR A 158 -6.50 14.58 2.94
N TYR A 159 -7.42 15.41 3.40
CA TYR A 159 -8.53 15.98 2.62
C TYR A 159 -8.73 17.46 2.95
#